data_AF-A0A0S7WYY4-F1
#
_entry.id   AF-A0A0S7WYY4-F1
#
_cell.length_a   1.000
_cell.length_b   1.000
_cell.length_c   1.000
_cell.angle_alpha   90.00
_cell.angle_beta   90.00
_cell.angle_gamma   90.00
#
_symmetry.space_group_name_H-M   'P 1'
#
loop_
_entity.id
_entity.type
_entity.pdbx_description
1 polymer ?
#
loop_
_entity_poly.entity_id
_entity_poly.type
_entity_poly.pdbx_seq_one_letter_code
_entity_poly.pdbx_strand_id
1 'polypeptide(L)'
;MGLFDRKKSVSRQELRSALRRHSGRIKDSEGKYSSTERERLGKEVFGPKYGSKISKLDYQRAIRELENKKSRTKDIKERERIDDRIKYLEQLGGRSI
;
A
#
# COMPACT_ATOMS: atom_id res chain seq x y z
N MET A 1 -12.52 1.72 8.51
CA MET A 1 -11.82 0.61 9.18
C MET A 1 -10.61 0.24 8.36
N GLY A 2 -9.43 0.53 8.88
CA GLY A 2 -8.15 0.17 8.29
C GLY A 2 -7.75 -1.27 8.57
N LEU A 3 -6.83 -1.77 7.75
CA LEU A 3 -6.34 -3.15 7.77
C LEU A 3 -5.77 -3.59 9.14
N PHE A 4 -5.23 -2.64 9.92
CA PHE A 4 -4.58 -2.91 11.20
C PHE A 4 -5.30 -2.31 12.43
N ASP A 5 -6.54 -1.81 12.29
CA ASP A 5 -7.25 -1.15 13.40
C ASP A 5 -7.47 -2.08 14.61
N ARG A 6 -7.71 -3.37 14.36
CA ARG A 6 -7.99 -4.38 15.40
C ARG A 6 -6.95 -5.50 15.48
N LYS A 7 -5.89 -5.45 14.67
CA LYS A 7 -4.91 -6.55 14.53
C LYS A 7 -3.48 -6.02 14.44
N LYS A 8 -2.56 -6.68 15.15
CA LYS A 8 -1.11 -6.37 15.09
C LYS A 8 -0.44 -6.88 13.81
N SER A 9 -1.02 -7.90 13.18
CA SER A 9 -0.55 -8.49 11.94
C SER A 9 -1.71 -9.04 11.11
N VAL A 10 -1.50 -9.14 9.80
CA VAL A 10 -2.44 -9.72 8.86
C VAL A 10 -1.75 -10.75 7.99
N SER A 11 -2.46 -11.81 7.62
CA SER A 11 -1.98 -12.77 6.62
C SER A 11 -1.92 -12.13 5.24
N ARG A 12 -1.13 -12.71 4.34
CA ARG A 12 -1.11 -12.29 2.92
C ARG A 12 -2.49 -12.39 2.27
N GLN A 13 -3.27 -13.39 2.65
CA GLN A 13 -4.61 -13.59 2.11
C GLN A 13 -5.57 -12.48 2.57
N GLU A 14 -5.48 -12.06 3.83
CA GLU A 14 -6.25 -10.92 4.34
C GLU A 14 -5.83 -9.62 3.65
N LEU A 15 -4.53 -9.36 3.48
CA LEU A 15 -4.04 -8.20 2.73
C LEU A 15 -4.57 -8.20 1.28
N ARG A 16 -4.46 -9.33 0.57
CA ARG A 16 -4.99 -9.46 -0.80
C ARG A 16 -6.50 -9.25 -0.85
N SER A 17 -7.23 -9.80 0.12
CA SER A 17 -8.67 -9.62 0.22
C SER A 17 -9.04 -8.16 0.48
N ALA A 18 -8.31 -7.47 1.36
CA ALA A 18 -8.49 -6.05 1.64
C ALA A 18 -8.21 -5.19 0.39
N LEU A 19 -7.10 -5.46 -0.31
CA LEU A 19 -6.76 -4.80 -1.58
C LEU A 19 -7.88 -4.99 -2.62
N ARG A 20 -8.41 -6.20 -2.75
CA ARG A 20 -9.48 -6.51 -3.72
C ARG A 20 -10.82 -5.86 -3.36
N ARG A 21 -11.16 -5.79 -2.07
CA ARG A 21 -12.42 -5.20 -1.58
C ARG A 21 -12.39 -3.67 -1.50
N HIS A 22 -11.21 -3.06 -1.42
CA HIS A 22 -11.09 -1.61 -1.38
C HIS A 22 -11.65 -0.96 -2.67
N SER A 23 -12.07 0.31 -2.61
CA SER A 23 -12.67 0.97 -3.79
C SER A 23 -11.66 1.27 -4.90
N GLY A 24 -10.37 1.25 -4.58
CA GLY A 24 -9.30 1.67 -5.50
C GLY A 24 -9.07 3.17 -5.55
N ARG A 25 -9.96 3.99 -4.95
CA ARG A 25 -9.78 5.44 -4.91
C ARG A 25 -8.54 5.79 -4.09
N ILE A 26 -7.77 6.73 -4.60
CA ILE A 26 -6.58 7.28 -3.97
C ILE A 26 -7.00 8.59 -3.29
N LYS A 27 -6.61 8.77 -2.03
CA LYS A 27 -6.89 10.01 -1.31
C LYS A 27 -6.19 11.19 -1.99
N ASP A 28 -6.87 12.34 -2.07
CA ASP A 28 -6.32 13.60 -2.62
C ASP A 28 -5.78 13.46 -4.06
N SER A 29 -6.37 12.55 -4.84
CA SER A 29 -6.05 12.29 -6.25
C SER A 29 -7.33 11.87 -6.99
N GLU A 30 -7.47 12.26 -8.26
CA GLU A 30 -8.55 11.75 -9.12
C GLU A 30 -8.28 10.30 -9.57
N GLY A 31 -7.07 9.79 -9.27
CA GLY A 31 -6.63 8.45 -9.61
C GLY A 31 -7.42 7.35 -8.91
N LYS A 32 -7.64 6.26 -9.65
CA LYS A 32 -8.27 5.03 -9.14
C LYS A 32 -7.54 3.81 -9.66
N TYR A 33 -7.07 2.96 -8.74
CA TYR A 33 -6.51 1.67 -9.12
C TYR A 33 -7.61 0.66 -9.47
N SER A 34 -7.48 0.06 -10.65
CA SER A 34 -8.23 -1.14 -11.04
C SER A 34 -7.96 -2.31 -10.09
N SER A 35 -8.78 -3.36 -10.15
CA SER A 35 -8.54 -4.56 -9.33
C SER A 35 -7.17 -5.19 -9.61
N THR A 36 -6.76 -5.22 -10.88
CA THR A 36 -5.48 -5.78 -11.31
C THR A 36 -4.30 -4.97 -10.78
N GLU A 37 -4.38 -3.65 -10.85
CA GLU A 37 -3.33 -2.77 -10.32
C GLU A 37 -3.18 -2.89 -8.81
N ARG A 38 -4.30 -3.02 -8.08
CA ARG A 38 -4.27 -3.22 -6.62
C ARG A 38 -3.60 -4.55 -6.25
N GLU A 39 -3.89 -5.61 -6.98
CA GLU A 39 -3.25 -6.91 -6.75
C GLU A 39 -1.76 -6.86 -7.07
N ARG A 40 -1.39 -6.24 -8.20
CA ARG A 40 0.00 -6.04 -8.61
C ARG A 40 0.76 -5.22 -7.58
N LEU A 41 0.18 -4.12 -7.11
CA LEU A 41 0.74 -3.28 -6.06
C LEU A 41 1.01 -4.09 -4.78
N GLY A 42 0.04 -4.93 -4.38
CA GLY A 42 0.21 -5.83 -3.24
C GLY A 42 1.37 -6.81 -3.40
N LYS A 43 1.56 -7.37 -4.60
CA LYS A 43 2.66 -8.29 -4.89
C LYS A 43 4.02 -7.59 -4.94
N GLU A 44 4.08 -6.41 -5.56
CA GLU A 44 5.30 -5.60 -5.69
C GLU A 44 5.78 -5.11 -4.32
N VAL A 45 4.87 -4.55 -3.52
CA VAL A 45 5.21 -3.95 -2.22
C VAL A 45 5.36 -5.00 -1.16
N PHE A 46 4.44 -5.98 -1.08
CA PHE A 46 4.42 -7.02 -0.05
C PHE A 46 4.81 -8.38 -0.63
N GLY A 47 5.98 -8.41 -1.27
CA GLY A 47 6.57 -9.61 -1.87
C GLY A 47 6.91 -10.72 -0.86
N PRO A 48 7.57 -11.80 -1.30
CA PRO A 48 7.92 -12.95 -0.44
C PRO A 48 8.75 -12.59 0.80
N LYS A 49 9.49 -11.47 0.77
CA LYS A 49 10.37 -11.01 1.85
C LYS A 49 9.70 -10.81 3.22
N TYR A 50 8.37 -10.58 3.24
CA TYR A 50 7.61 -10.42 4.48
C TYR A 50 7.04 -11.73 5.03
N GLY A 51 7.38 -12.88 4.45
CA GLY A 51 6.87 -14.18 4.89
C GLY A 51 5.36 -14.34 4.71
N SER A 52 4.74 -15.10 5.61
CA SER A 52 3.31 -15.47 5.58
C SER A 52 2.38 -14.45 6.26
N LYS A 53 2.91 -13.65 7.19
CA LYS A 53 2.19 -12.62 7.93
C LYS A 53 2.94 -11.30 7.87
N ILE A 54 2.21 -10.21 7.68
CA ILE A 54 2.74 -8.86 7.60
C ILE A 54 2.31 -8.14 8.87
N SER A 55 3.26 -7.73 9.70
CA SER A 55 2.96 -6.91 10.87
C SER A 55 2.66 -5.46 10.47
N LYS A 56 2.04 -4.69 11.38
CA LYS A 56 1.88 -3.24 11.18
C LYS A 56 3.22 -2.53 10.94
N LEU A 57 4.28 -2.97 11.62
CA LEU A 57 5.63 -2.44 11.45
C LEU A 57 6.21 -2.77 10.07
N ASP A 58 6.01 -3.99 9.58
CA ASP A 58 6.42 -4.38 8.22
C ASP A 58 5.69 -3.55 7.17
N TYR A 59 4.40 -3.31 7.39
CA TYR A 59 3.58 -2.47 6.52
C TYR A 59 4.11 -1.03 6.45
N GLN A 60 4.41 -0.44 7.61
CA GLN A 60 5.00 0.89 7.70
C GLN A 60 6.39 0.96 7.08
N ARG A 61 7.22 -0.08 7.26
CA ARG A 61 8.54 -0.17 6.61
C ARG A 61 8.41 -0.19 5.09
N ALA A 62 7.46 -0.95 4.55
CA ALA A 62 7.21 -0.99 3.11
C ALA A 62 6.79 0.38 2.54
N ILE A 63 5.94 1.11 3.26
CA ILE A 63 5.57 2.49 2.88
C ILE A 63 6.80 3.40 2.91
N ARG A 64 7.63 3.31 3.96
CA ARG A 64 8.85 4.11 4.08
C ARG A 64 9.88 3.81 3.00
N GLU A 65 9.96 2.57 2.54
CA GLU A 65 10.76 2.21 1.35
C GLU A 65 10.27 2.92 0.09
N LEU A 66 8.94 3.05 -0.09
CA LEU A 66 8.35 3.82 -1.20
C LEU A 66 8.63 5.32 -1.06
N GLU A 67 8.54 5.90 0.14
CA GLU A 67 8.90 7.30 0.39
C GLU A 67 10.36 7.58 0.05
N ASN A 68 11.26 6.68 0.47
CA ASN A 68 12.68 6.75 0.13
C ASN A 68 12.91 6.59 -1.39
N LYS A 69 12.11 5.77 -2.06
CA LYS A 69 12.17 5.66 -3.53
C LYS A 69 11.72 6.98 -4.17
N LYS A 70 10.59 7.54 -3.74
CA LYS A 70 10.05 8.84 -4.21
C LYS A 70 11.09 9.95 -4.07
N SER A 71 11.79 10.03 -2.94
CA SER A 71 12.78 11.09 -2.72
C SER A 71 13.97 10.98 -3.69
N ARG A 72 14.38 9.76 -4.05
CA ARG A 72 15.51 9.47 -4.96
C ARG A 72 15.14 9.52 -6.44
N THR A 73 13.87 9.32 -6.80
CA THR A 73 13.40 9.38 -8.18
C THR A 73 13.47 10.80 -8.72
N LYS A 74 14.11 11.00 -9.90
CA LYS A 74 14.22 12.30 -10.56
C LYS A 74 13.04 12.59 -11.51
N ASP A 75 12.42 11.55 -12.05
CA ASP A 75 11.27 11.66 -12.95
C ASP A 75 10.01 12.08 -12.16
N ILE A 76 9.38 13.17 -12.59
CA ILE A 76 8.20 13.75 -11.93
C ILE A 76 7.00 12.79 -12.02
N LYS A 77 6.77 12.16 -13.18
CA LYS A 77 5.65 11.23 -13.38
C LYS A 77 5.85 9.96 -12.55
N GLU A 78 7.08 9.46 -12.45
CA GLU A 78 7.36 8.33 -11.57
C GLU A 78 7.20 8.71 -10.09
N ARG A 79 7.59 9.93 -9.69
CA ARG A 79 7.35 10.44 -8.33
C ARG A 79 5.86 10.50 -7.99
N GLU A 80 5.03 11.03 -8.87
CA GLU A 80 3.58 11.09 -8.70
C GLU A 80 2.98 9.68 -8.57
N ARG A 81 3.40 8.75 -9.43
CA ARG A 81 2.97 7.34 -9.32
C ARG A 81 3.37 6.72 -8.00
N ILE A 82 4.55 7.01 -7.45
CA ILE A 82 4.96 6.49 -6.15
C ILE A 82 4.14 7.15 -5.03
N ASP A 83 3.84 8.45 -5.13
CA ASP A 83 3.00 9.17 -4.17
C ASP A 83 1.58 8.59 -4.10
N ASP A 84 0.97 8.34 -5.25
CA ASP A 84 -0.33 7.69 -5.38
C ASP A 84 -0.34 6.30 -4.71
N ARG A 85 0.75 5.52 -4.89
CA ARG A 85 0.91 4.21 -4.24
C ARG A 85 0.97 4.35 -2.71
N ILE A 86 1.71 5.35 -2.21
CA ILE A 86 1.84 5.61 -0.76
C ILE A 86 0.48 5.97 -0.18
N LYS A 87 -0.19 6.99 -0.73
CA LYS A 87 -1.50 7.47 -0.27
C LYS A 87 -2.54 6.36 -0.23
N TYR A 88 -2.59 5.54 -1.28
CA TYR A 88 -3.49 4.40 -1.34
C TYR A 88 -3.24 3.37 -0.23
N LEU A 89 -1.96 3.03 0.02
CA LEU A 89 -1.59 2.07 1.06
C LEU A 89 -1.82 2.63 2.47
N GLU A 90 -1.57 3.91 2.70
CA GLU A 90 -1.86 4.56 3.98
C GLU A 90 -3.35 4.53 4.31
N GLN A 91 -4.19 4.85 3.31
CA GLN A 91 -5.65 4.76 3.43
C GLN A 91 -6.12 3.34 3.74
N LEU A 92 -5.57 2.34 3.04
CA LEU A 92 -5.90 0.92 3.29
C LEU A 92 -5.45 0.47 4.69
N GLY A 93 -4.26 0.90 5.11
CA GLY A 93 -3.67 0.54 6.40
C GLY A 93 -4.39 1.12 7.61
N GLY A 94 -5.22 2.15 7.43
CA GLY A 94 -5.87 2.88 8.51
C GLY A 94 -5.03 4.01 9.08
N ARG A 95 -3.99 4.46 8.37
CA ARG A 95 -3.24 5.65 8.75
C ARG A 95 -4.07 6.86 8.31
N SER A 96 -5.04 7.24 9.14
CA SER A 96 -5.56 8.59 9.10
C SER A 96 -4.43 9.51 9.55
N ILE A 97 -4.19 10.54 8.75
CA ILE A 97 -3.32 11.68 9.09
C ILE A 97 -3.74 12.23 10.45
#